data_AF-A0A660MMK1-F1
#
_entry.id   AF-A0A660MMK1-F1
#
_cell.length_a   1.000
_cell.length_b   1.000
_cell.length_c   1.000
_cell.angle_alpha   90.00
_cell.angle_beta   90.00
_cell.angle_gamma   90.00
#
_symmetry.space_group_name_H-M   'P 1'
#
loop_
_entity.id
_entity.type
_entity.pdbx_description
1 polymer ?
#
loop_
_entity_poly.entity_id
_entity_poly.type
_entity_poly.pdbx_seq_one_letter_code
_entity_poly.pdbx_strand_id
1 'polypeptide(L)'
;MALAGVDIHAPLIQENRAAAFFQVRVRPGRGRCRLRPSAQGQDASLLPLQDYGYYAAGVEAKKAYLRLMHFFRTQEGVPTLLLAPPPAWQLEIVGKIYETSSFDCRSSQLALLLGMLACQGHLPVAEVFASGELNNTGDLPRVEAVGGLAEKFNAILEHIELSQPRHPVLIALPRQFAPGKGAVTGNDSAERFARRLQTFRQANPHLSLTVMYCDDLAADLAALFPRCRVYRHWNRRLLGGMALAALLAATAWQFQQPLYLNWGASSSALNRPLRVQRLADGTLQSRPLCADSTPGEPVFAWGDEMVLPVHVQDASWLSAVFPPQVALVMVGEESGVRVENLEPAATGRHYQQIYRLEPPAERYVVMAVARRALPLDKGALNRALDRHLAGMHGIARIAAAAGYLEKRYNSVQFRFRLVAHCKDE
;
A
#
# COMPACT_ATOMS: atom_id res chain seq x y z
N MET A 1 16.56 -3.75 10.36
CA MET A 1 17.53 -3.54 11.45
C MET A 1 16.99 -2.42 12.32
N ALA A 2 16.75 -2.68 13.60
CA ALA A 2 16.39 -1.63 14.54
C ALA A 2 17.56 -0.65 14.60
N LEU A 3 17.33 0.61 14.23
CA LEU A 3 18.32 1.67 14.28
C LEU A 3 18.64 1.92 15.75
N ALA A 4 19.68 1.25 16.27
CA ALA A 4 20.43 1.77 17.40
C ALA A 4 20.77 3.22 17.05
N GLY A 5 20.43 4.17 17.93
CA GLY A 5 20.62 5.59 17.64
C GLY A 5 22.05 5.94 17.23
N VAL A 6 22.23 7.15 16.72
CA VAL A 6 23.55 7.65 16.31
C VAL A 6 24.18 8.39 17.47
N ASP A 7 25.40 8.01 17.84
CA ASP A 7 26.17 8.68 18.87
C ASP A 7 26.87 9.91 18.28
N ILE A 8 26.68 11.05 18.92
CA ILE A 8 27.28 12.33 18.52
C ILE A 8 28.22 12.83 19.60
N HIS A 9 29.40 13.25 19.16
CA HIS A 9 30.49 13.71 20.00
C HIS A 9 30.96 15.07 19.47
N ALA A 10 30.83 16.12 20.26
CA ALA A 10 31.40 17.43 19.93
C ALA A 10 32.45 17.82 20.97
N PRO A 11 33.72 18.01 20.58
CA PRO A 11 34.77 18.40 21.51
C PRO A 11 34.57 19.84 21.98
N LEU A 12 34.67 20.04 23.29
CA LEU A 12 34.52 21.33 23.98
C LEU A 12 35.90 21.84 24.41
N ILE A 13 36.14 23.14 24.23
CA ILE A 13 37.41 23.78 24.59
C ILE A 13 37.22 24.71 25.77
N GLN A 14 38.19 24.65 26.69
CA GLN A 14 38.43 25.63 27.73
C GLN A 14 39.88 26.09 27.61
N GLU A 15 40.12 27.41 27.54
CA GLU A 15 41.46 28.01 27.57
C GLU A 15 42.48 27.36 26.59
N ASN A 16 42.09 27.14 25.33
CA ASN A 16 42.93 26.53 24.28
C ASN A 16 43.38 25.07 24.59
N ARG A 17 42.62 24.32 25.39
CA ARG A 17 42.73 22.86 25.49
C ARG A 17 41.36 22.21 25.34
N ALA A 18 41.31 21.09 24.61
CA ALA A 18 40.11 20.27 24.56
C ALA A 18 39.98 19.53 25.90
N ALA A 19 39.01 19.94 26.72
CA ALA A 19 38.87 19.46 28.09
C ALA A 19 37.76 18.42 28.25
N ALA A 20 36.81 18.38 27.31
CA ALA A 20 35.59 17.60 27.43
C ALA A 20 34.92 17.30 26.07
N PHE A 21 33.95 16.39 26.09
CA PHE A 21 33.05 16.13 24.96
C PHE A 21 31.60 16.38 25.36
N PHE A 22 30.85 17.02 24.48
CA PHE A 22 29.40 16.95 24.44
C PHE A 22 29.01 15.60 23.81
N GLN A 23 28.29 14.75 24.56
CA GLN A 23 27.96 13.38 24.15
C GLN A 23 26.45 13.13 24.24
N VAL A 24 25.82 12.89 23.09
CA VAL A 24 24.38 12.66 22.97
C VAL A 24 24.12 11.54 21.96
N ARG A 25 23.03 10.83 22.12
CA ARG A 25 22.52 9.84 21.16
C ARG A 25 21.24 10.35 20.52
N VAL A 26 21.20 10.32 19.18
CA VAL A 26 20.02 10.69 18.39
C VAL A 26 19.29 9.44 17.93
N ARG A 27 18.05 9.25 18.37
CA ARG A 27 17.21 8.10 18.01
C ARG A 27 16.06 8.49 17.09
N PRO A 28 15.59 7.59 16.21
CA PRO A 28 14.36 7.81 15.45
C PRO A 28 13.17 8.04 16.40
N GLY A 29 12.45 9.14 16.20
CA GLY A 29 11.28 9.51 16.97
C GLY A 29 9.99 9.10 16.28
N ARG A 30 8.90 8.99 17.04
CA ARG A 30 7.56 8.80 16.47
C ARG A 30 7.00 10.12 15.98
N GLY A 31 6.49 10.15 14.75
CA GLY A 31 5.77 11.29 14.20
C GLY A 31 6.57 12.13 13.22
N ARG A 32 6.31 13.44 13.21
CA ARG A 32 6.81 14.38 12.19
C ARG A 32 7.55 15.51 12.89
N CYS A 33 8.71 15.86 12.38
CA CYS A 33 9.46 17.01 12.86
C CYS A 33 8.78 18.30 12.37
N ARG A 34 8.55 19.24 13.28
CA ARG A 34 7.99 20.57 12.97
C ARG A 34 8.84 21.63 13.65
N LEU A 35 8.89 22.79 13.01
CA LEU A 35 9.56 23.99 13.53
C LEU A 35 8.74 24.67 14.64
N ARG A 36 7.44 24.34 14.79
CA ARG A 36 6.59 24.95 15.82
C ARG A 36 6.98 24.43 17.21
N PRO A 37 7.23 25.33 18.17
CA PRO A 37 7.29 24.95 19.58
C PRO A 37 5.94 24.36 20.01
N SER A 38 5.95 23.53 21.05
CA SER A 38 4.71 23.11 21.71
C SER A 38 3.95 24.33 22.25
N ALA A 39 2.72 24.14 22.75
CA ALA A 39 1.92 25.22 23.36
C ALA A 39 2.64 25.95 24.53
N GLN A 40 3.73 25.37 25.06
CA GLN A 40 4.60 25.94 26.10
C GLN A 40 5.86 26.64 25.55
N GLY A 41 5.98 26.85 24.24
CA GLY A 41 7.15 27.53 23.65
C GLY A 41 8.43 26.67 23.55
N GLN A 42 8.41 25.45 24.09
CA GLN A 42 9.57 24.54 24.11
C GLN A 42 9.36 23.31 23.23
N ASP A 43 10.47 22.78 22.72
CA ASP A 43 10.50 21.62 21.83
C ASP A 43 10.86 20.35 22.62
N ALA A 44 9.91 19.42 22.72
CA ALA A 44 10.07 18.18 23.47
C ALA A 44 11.27 17.33 23.00
N SER A 45 11.66 17.44 21.72
CA SER A 45 12.83 16.71 21.20
C SER A 45 14.17 17.28 21.67
N LEU A 46 14.18 18.53 22.14
CA LEU A 46 15.35 19.27 22.58
C LEU A 46 15.41 19.48 24.10
N LEU A 47 14.32 19.18 24.83
CA LEU A 47 14.25 19.31 26.29
C LEU A 47 15.48 18.72 27.03
N PRO A 48 16.03 17.55 26.66
CA PRO A 48 17.21 17.02 27.34
C PRO A 48 18.42 17.98 27.35
N LEU A 49 18.53 18.88 26.37
CA LEU A 49 19.64 19.84 26.29
C LEU A 49 19.46 21.08 27.17
N GLN A 50 18.25 21.30 27.69
CA GLN A 50 17.91 22.52 28.43
C GLN A 50 18.67 22.60 29.75
N ASP A 51 18.72 21.50 30.49
CA ASP A 51 19.37 21.42 31.80
C ASP A 51 20.89 21.65 31.72
N TYR A 52 21.46 21.57 30.52
CA TYR A 52 22.90 21.73 30.28
C TYR A 52 23.27 23.04 29.57
N GLY A 53 22.27 23.87 29.20
CA GLY A 53 22.47 25.12 28.46
C GLY A 53 22.67 24.98 26.95
N TYR A 54 22.53 23.78 26.38
CA TYR A 54 22.73 23.51 24.93
C TYR A 54 21.44 23.65 24.10
N TYR A 55 20.33 24.04 24.71
CA TYR A 55 19.04 24.15 24.03
C TYR A 55 19.11 25.08 22.79
N ALA A 56 19.80 26.22 22.89
CA ALA A 56 19.96 27.14 21.77
C ALA A 56 20.72 26.52 20.59
N ALA A 57 21.80 25.78 20.86
CA ALA A 57 22.54 25.04 19.84
C ALA A 57 21.67 23.96 19.18
N GLY A 58 20.85 23.26 19.97
CA GLY A 58 19.85 22.31 19.47
C GLY A 58 18.80 22.95 18.55
N VAL A 59 18.33 24.15 18.89
CA VAL A 59 17.37 24.91 18.07
C VAL A 59 17.99 25.29 16.72
N GLU A 60 19.22 25.79 16.69
CA GLU A 60 19.90 26.14 15.44
C GLU A 60 20.19 24.91 14.57
N ALA A 61 20.62 23.80 15.17
CA ALA A 61 20.80 22.52 14.48
C ALA A 61 19.47 22.01 13.88
N LYS A 62 18.37 22.08 14.64
CA LYS A 62 17.05 21.67 14.15
C LYS A 62 16.54 22.54 13.00
N LYS A 63 16.77 23.86 13.06
CA LYS A 63 16.45 24.78 11.95
C LYS A 63 17.20 24.37 10.68
N ALA A 64 18.51 24.13 10.78
CA ALA A 64 19.33 23.69 9.66
C ALA A 64 18.86 22.33 9.09
N TYR A 65 18.52 21.38 9.96
CA TYR A 65 17.98 20.06 9.57
C TYR A 65 16.70 20.20 8.74
N LEU A 66 15.73 20.98 9.22
CA LEU A 66 14.46 21.16 8.53
C LEU A 66 14.65 21.87 7.17
N ARG A 67 15.58 22.82 7.06
CA ARG A 67 15.91 23.47 5.79
C ARG A 67 16.53 22.51 4.79
N LEU A 68 17.52 21.70 5.20
CA LEU A 68 18.11 20.67 4.34
C LEU A 68 17.07 19.64 3.88
N MET A 69 16.23 19.16 4.79
CA MET A 69 15.15 18.22 4.44
C MET A 69 14.15 18.84 3.47
N HIS A 70 13.81 20.12 3.64
CA HIS A 70 12.93 20.81 2.71
C HIS A 70 13.57 20.94 1.32
N PHE A 71 14.85 21.33 1.27
CA PHE A 71 15.62 21.42 0.03
C PHE A 71 15.72 20.08 -0.70
N PHE A 72 16.05 18.98 -0.01
CA PHE A 72 16.06 17.66 -0.64
C PHE A 72 14.67 17.25 -1.14
N ARG A 73 13.61 17.58 -0.39
CA ARG A 73 12.23 17.27 -0.79
C ARG A 73 11.78 18.05 -2.03
N THR A 74 12.27 19.26 -2.28
CA THR A 74 11.90 20.05 -3.46
C THR A 74 12.73 19.69 -4.69
N GLN A 75 13.96 19.20 -4.53
CA GLN A 75 14.84 18.86 -5.65
C GLN A 75 14.52 17.51 -6.33
N GLU A 76 13.78 16.60 -5.70
CA GLU A 76 13.54 15.26 -6.26
C GLU A 76 12.68 15.21 -7.53
N GLY A 77 12.00 16.30 -7.91
CA GLY A 77 11.06 16.31 -9.04
C GLY A 77 9.80 15.46 -8.80
N VAL A 78 9.69 14.81 -7.65
CA VAL A 78 8.52 14.02 -7.22
C VAL A 78 7.47 14.95 -6.62
N PRO A 79 6.18 14.77 -6.94
CA PRO A 79 5.09 15.53 -6.31
C PRO A 79 5.17 15.45 -4.78
N THR A 80 5.21 16.61 -4.13
CA THR A 80 5.38 16.72 -2.67
C THR A 80 4.32 15.98 -1.86
N LEU A 81 3.15 15.71 -2.44
CA LEU A 81 2.06 14.93 -1.84
C LEU A 81 2.45 13.46 -1.56
N LEU A 82 3.29 12.88 -2.42
CA LEU A 82 3.82 11.51 -2.28
C LEU A 82 4.93 11.44 -1.23
N LEU A 83 5.57 12.56 -0.93
CA LEU A 83 6.65 12.67 0.04
C LEU A 83 6.08 13.04 1.42
N ALA A 84 6.39 12.23 2.42
CA ALA A 84 6.06 12.52 3.81
C ALA A 84 6.83 13.77 4.30
N PRO A 85 6.33 14.49 5.30
CA PRO A 85 7.12 15.54 5.96
C PRO A 85 8.31 14.94 6.74
N PRO A 86 9.31 15.76 7.09
CA PRO A 86 10.54 15.28 7.74
C PRO A 86 10.25 14.44 8.99
N PRO A 87 10.89 13.28 9.15
CA PRO A 87 10.65 12.40 10.28
C PRO A 87 11.16 13.02 11.58
N ALA A 88 10.49 12.68 12.69
CA ALA A 88 10.88 13.09 14.03
C ALA A 88 12.09 12.29 14.55
N TRP A 89 12.82 12.88 15.48
CA TRP A 89 13.92 12.28 16.21
C TRP A 89 13.79 12.64 17.70
N GLN A 90 14.54 11.92 18.54
CA GLN A 90 14.63 12.14 19.98
C GLN A 90 16.09 12.16 20.39
N LEU A 91 16.43 13.02 21.35
CA LEU A 91 17.75 13.07 21.95
C LEU A 91 17.77 12.33 23.27
N GLU A 92 18.88 11.69 23.55
CA GLU A 92 19.17 11.02 24.81
C GLU A 92 20.60 11.38 25.21
N ILE A 93 20.79 11.78 26.45
CA ILE A 93 22.13 12.10 26.95
C ILE A 93 22.78 10.79 27.37
N VAL A 94 23.88 10.42 26.71
CA VAL A 94 24.58 9.14 26.92
C VAL A 94 25.89 9.30 27.67
N GLY A 95 26.37 10.52 27.86
CA GLY A 95 27.62 10.81 28.55
C GLY A 95 27.56 12.12 29.33
N LYS A 96 28.68 12.49 29.94
CA LYS A 96 28.79 13.74 30.69
C LYS A 96 28.72 14.93 29.73
N ILE A 97 27.69 15.75 29.88
CA ILE A 97 27.62 17.06 29.26
C ILE A 97 27.97 18.09 30.33
N TYR A 98 28.92 18.97 30.01
CA TYR A 98 29.36 20.03 30.92
C TYR A 98 28.53 21.29 30.67
N GLU A 99 28.10 21.96 31.73
CA GLU A 99 27.29 23.18 31.64
C GLU A 99 27.98 24.27 30.80
N THR A 100 27.18 25.04 30.06
CA THR A 100 27.67 26.12 29.18
C THR A 100 28.33 27.29 29.91
N SER A 101 28.19 27.39 31.23
CA SER A 101 28.92 28.37 32.06
C SER A 101 30.44 28.23 31.89
N SER A 102 30.92 27.06 31.47
CA SER A 102 32.34 26.74 31.29
C SER A 102 32.78 26.56 29.82
N PHE A 103 31.85 26.47 28.86
CA PHE A 103 32.15 26.05 27.48
C PHE A 103 31.25 26.69 26.41
N ASP A 104 31.81 26.97 25.22
CA ASP A 104 31.07 27.49 24.06
C ASP A 104 30.25 26.39 23.35
N CYS A 105 28.92 26.51 23.45
CA CYS A 105 27.97 25.57 22.88
C CYS A 105 27.83 25.64 21.35
N ARG A 106 28.30 26.70 20.69
CA ARG A 106 28.18 26.88 19.23
C ARG A 106 28.86 25.76 18.46
N SER A 107 29.97 25.25 18.99
CA SER A 107 30.74 24.16 18.40
C SER A 107 29.96 22.83 18.24
N SER A 108 28.90 22.62 19.03
CA SER A 108 28.10 21.38 19.01
C SER A 108 27.02 21.35 17.92
N GLN A 109 26.73 22.49 17.29
CA GLN A 109 25.61 22.64 16.35
C GLN A 109 25.75 21.71 15.13
N LEU A 110 26.94 21.64 14.54
CA LEU A 110 27.21 20.75 13.41
C LEU A 110 27.03 19.26 13.78
N ALA A 111 27.51 18.84 14.95
CA ALA A 111 27.38 17.45 15.41
C ALA A 111 25.92 17.06 15.58
N LEU A 112 25.13 17.92 16.21
CA LEU A 112 23.69 17.74 16.38
C LEU A 112 22.97 17.58 15.04
N LEU A 113 23.26 18.45 14.06
CA LEU A 113 22.66 18.38 12.73
C LEU A 113 23.00 17.07 12.01
N LEU A 114 24.27 16.68 12.00
CA LEU A 114 24.71 15.44 11.34
C LEU A 114 24.11 14.20 12.02
N GLY A 115 23.99 14.19 13.35
CA GLY A 115 23.29 13.14 14.08
C GLY A 115 21.81 13.01 13.68
N MET A 116 21.12 14.14 13.51
CA MET A 116 19.73 14.16 13.02
C MET A 116 19.60 13.58 11.61
N LEU A 117 20.55 13.87 10.72
CA LEU A 117 20.58 13.30 9.36
C LEU A 117 20.89 11.80 9.37
N ALA A 118 21.88 11.39 10.16
CA ALA A 118 22.33 10.02 10.26
C ALA A 118 21.24 9.10 10.83
N CYS A 119 20.55 9.52 11.90
CA CYS A 119 19.50 8.70 12.53
C CYS A 119 18.31 8.39 11.60
N GLN A 120 18.11 9.21 10.56
CA GLN A 120 17.06 9.03 9.56
C GLN A 120 17.53 8.30 8.30
N GLY A 121 18.75 7.75 8.33
CA GLY A 121 19.31 6.96 7.24
C GLY A 121 19.76 7.79 6.04
N HIS A 122 19.98 9.10 6.22
CA HIS A 122 20.63 9.92 5.19
C HIS A 122 22.14 9.68 5.18
N LEU A 123 22.77 9.52 6.35
CA LEU A 123 24.21 9.23 6.46
C LEU A 123 24.44 7.76 6.90
N PRO A 124 25.34 7.01 6.23
CA PRO A 124 25.62 5.62 6.57
C PRO A 124 26.66 5.50 7.71
N VAL A 125 26.47 6.24 8.80
CA VAL A 125 27.41 6.30 9.94
C VAL A 125 26.66 6.09 11.26
N ALA A 126 27.34 5.46 12.21
CA ALA A 126 26.79 5.19 13.54
C ALA A 126 27.32 6.17 14.60
N GLU A 127 28.46 6.79 14.34
CA GLU A 127 29.14 7.68 15.26
C GLU A 127 29.66 8.91 14.51
N VAL A 128 29.41 10.09 15.07
CA VAL A 128 29.77 11.38 14.46
C VAL A 128 30.57 12.21 15.44
N PHE A 129 31.78 12.56 15.05
CA PHE A 129 32.61 13.56 15.69
C PHE A 129 32.55 14.84 14.88
N ALA A 130 32.02 15.93 15.43
CA ALA A 130 31.98 17.17 14.68
C ALA A 130 32.14 18.41 15.55
N SER A 131 32.72 19.44 14.96
CA SER A 131 32.82 20.77 15.57
C SER A 131 32.59 21.83 14.52
N GLY A 132 31.65 22.74 14.76
CA GLY A 132 31.38 23.87 13.86
C GLY A 132 30.11 24.60 14.25
N GLU A 133 30.08 25.89 13.94
CA GLU A 133 28.90 26.75 14.11
C GLU A 133 28.08 26.72 12.82
N LEU A 134 26.76 26.68 12.95
CA LEU A 134 25.85 26.68 11.81
C LEU A 134 25.34 28.09 11.57
N ASN A 135 25.61 28.60 10.36
CA ASN A 135 25.02 29.84 9.90
C ASN A 135 23.74 29.54 9.11
N ASN A 136 22.61 29.96 9.67
CA ASN A 136 21.26 29.83 9.12
C ASN A 136 20.73 31.12 8.47
N THR A 137 21.58 32.08 8.09
CA THR A 137 21.12 33.36 7.50
C THR A 137 20.80 33.27 6.00
N GLY A 138 21.42 32.35 5.26
CA GLY A 138 21.17 32.13 3.82
C GLY A 138 20.13 31.06 3.51
N ASP A 139 19.99 30.74 2.21
CA ASP A 139 19.04 29.74 1.72
C ASP A 139 19.32 28.33 2.27
N LEU A 140 20.60 27.95 2.31
CA LEU A 140 21.09 26.67 2.84
C LEU A 140 22.06 26.90 3.99
N PRO A 141 22.09 25.99 4.98
CA PRO A 141 22.97 26.13 6.14
C PRO A 141 24.43 26.04 5.73
N ARG A 142 25.24 26.96 6.24
CA ARG A 142 26.70 26.98 6.08
C ARG A 142 27.40 26.66 7.39
N VAL A 143 28.65 26.22 7.30
CA VAL A 143 29.47 25.89 8.47
C VAL A 143 30.55 26.94 8.66
N GLU A 144 30.53 27.59 9.82
CA GLU A 144 31.53 28.57 10.25
C GLU A 144 32.57 27.96 11.17
N ALA A 145 33.75 28.56 11.17
CA ALA A 145 34.85 28.12 11.99
C ALA A 145 34.64 28.51 13.46
N VAL A 146 35.18 27.66 14.34
CA VAL A 146 35.10 27.83 15.80
C VAL A 146 36.51 27.77 16.40
N GLY A 147 36.69 28.36 17.59
CA GLY A 147 37.99 28.39 18.26
C GLY A 147 38.58 26.99 18.53
N GLY A 148 39.93 26.93 18.50
CA GLY A 148 40.80 25.79 18.86
C GLY A 148 40.50 24.47 18.13
N LEU A 149 40.27 24.55 16.82
CA LEU A 149 39.98 23.39 15.98
C LEU A 149 41.11 22.34 15.97
N ALA A 150 42.38 22.75 16.11
CA ALA A 150 43.51 21.83 16.15
C ALA A 150 43.48 20.95 17.41
N GLU A 151 43.21 21.56 18.57
CA GLU A 151 43.10 20.87 19.85
C GLU A 151 41.87 19.96 19.88
N LYS A 152 40.74 20.43 19.35
CA LYS A 152 39.52 19.63 19.17
C LYS A 152 39.77 18.41 18.30
N PHE A 153 40.51 18.57 17.21
CA PHE A 153 40.82 17.45 16.33
C PHE A 153 41.72 16.41 16.99
N ASN A 154 42.76 16.85 17.71
CA ASN A 154 43.62 15.94 18.44
C ASN A 154 42.81 15.15 19.48
N ALA A 155 41.93 15.81 20.23
CA ALA A 155 41.05 15.14 21.17
C ALA A 155 40.10 14.15 20.49
N ILE A 156 39.57 14.46 19.30
CA ILE A 156 38.75 13.52 18.52
C ILE A 156 39.55 12.26 18.19
N LEU A 157 40.78 12.41 17.66
CA LEU A 157 41.62 11.26 17.31
C LEU A 157 41.99 10.43 18.54
N GLU A 158 42.39 11.06 19.64
CA GLU A 158 42.69 10.38 20.90
C GLU A 158 41.47 9.64 21.44
N HIS A 159 40.28 10.23 21.36
CA HIS A 159 39.05 9.57 21.78
C HIS A 159 38.72 8.34 20.93
N ILE A 160 38.85 8.45 19.61
CA ILE A 160 38.64 7.33 18.68
C ILE A 160 39.66 6.21 18.92
N GLU A 161 40.91 6.56 19.23
CA GLU A 161 41.97 5.60 19.56
C GLU A 161 41.62 4.80 20.82
N LEU A 162 41.09 5.49 21.84
CA LEU A 162 40.68 4.88 23.10
C LEU A 162 39.38 4.06 22.95
N SER A 163 38.41 4.54 22.17
CA SER A 163 37.11 3.88 22.04
C SER A 163 37.10 2.71 21.04
N GLN A 164 38.04 2.67 20.10
CA GLN A 164 38.18 1.66 19.04
C GLN A 164 36.84 1.26 18.40
N PRO A 165 36.15 2.19 17.71
CA PRO A 165 34.82 1.96 17.20
C PRO A 165 34.82 0.90 16.09
N ARG A 166 33.86 -0.03 16.17
CA ARG A 166 33.70 -1.13 15.19
C ARG A 166 32.84 -0.75 13.97
N HIS A 167 32.43 0.51 13.89
CA HIS A 167 31.48 1.00 12.90
C HIS A 167 32.08 2.20 12.14
N PRO A 168 31.53 2.57 10.96
CA PRO A 168 31.98 3.75 10.24
C PRO A 168 31.79 5.03 11.06
N VAL A 169 32.87 5.81 11.18
CA VAL A 169 32.92 7.07 11.92
C VAL A 169 33.01 8.24 10.94
N LEU A 170 32.21 9.27 11.17
CA LEU A 170 32.33 10.55 10.48
C LEU A 170 33.03 11.58 11.35
N ILE A 171 34.08 12.20 10.83
CA ILE A 171 34.72 13.38 11.41
C ILE A 171 34.35 14.58 10.53
N ALA A 172 33.60 15.55 11.05
CA ALA A 172 33.18 16.73 10.29
C ALA A 172 33.71 18.03 10.92
N LEU A 173 34.41 18.82 10.11
CA LEU A 173 35.09 20.05 10.54
C LEU A 173 34.85 21.19 9.53
N PRO A 174 35.06 22.45 9.90
CA PRO A 174 34.91 23.59 8.99
C PRO A 174 36.03 23.62 7.93
N ARG A 175 35.73 24.13 6.72
CA ARG A 175 36.60 24.08 5.53
C ARG A 175 37.91 24.84 5.63
N GLN A 176 38.07 25.75 6.59
CA GLN A 176 39.32 26.52 6.79
C GLN A 176 40.56 25.63 7.02
N PHE A 177 40.40 24.34 7.31
CA PHE A 177 41.48 23.34 7.46
C PHE A 177 41.60 22.35 6.29
N ALA A 178 40.90 22.58 5.17
CA ALA A 178 41.04 21.75 3.98
C ALA A 178 42.44 21.94 3.36
N PRO A 179 43.25 20.88 3.21
CA PRO A 179 44.59 21.01 2.62
C PRO A 179 44.50 21.47 1.15
N GLY A 180 45.32 22.47 0.79
CA GLY A 180 45.54 22.86 -0.62
C GLY A 180 44.57 23.87 -1.25
N LYS A 181 43.69 24.54 -0.49
CA LYS A 181 42.88 25.67 -1.00
C LYS A 181 43.01 26.88 -0.06
N GLY A 182 43.78 27.90 -0.48
CA GLY A 182 44.03 29.14 0.29
C GLY A 182 42.78 30.01 0.49
N ALA A 183 42.75 31.03 1.35
CA ALA A 183 43.83 31.76 2.00
C ALA A 183 43.36 32.34 3.35
N VAL A 184 44.02 32.02 4.45
CA VAL A 184 44.28 32.89 5.62
C VAL A 184 45.53 32.30 6.30
N THR A 185 46.49 33.16 6.64
CA THR A 185 47.73 32.92 7.39
C THR A 185 47.73 31.65 8.26
N GLY A 186 48.28 30.53 7.75
CA GLY A 186 48.34 29.28 8.52
C GLY A 186 48.55 27.97 7.75
N ASN A 187 49.23 27.97 6.59
CA ASN A 187 49.45 26.73 5.80
C ASN A 187 50.03 25.57 6.63
N ASP A 188 50.84 25.86 7.65
CA ASP A 188 51.41 24.85 8.54
C ASP A 188 50.38 24.11 9.39
N SER A 189 49.23 24.68 9.74
CA SER A 189 48.24 24.02 10.61
C SER A 189 47.39 23.00 9.84
N ALA A 190 46.96 23.33 8.62
CA ALA A 190 46.25 22.41 7.73
C ALA A 190 47.16 21.28 7.22
N GLU A 191 48.43 21.55 6.94
CA GLU A 191 49.39 20.50 6.62
C GLU A 191 49.71 19.61 7.82
N ARG A 192 49.93 20.18 9.02
CA ARG A 192 50.09 19.40 10.26
C ARG A 192 48.88 18.52 10.53
N PHE A 193 47.68 19.05 10.30
CA PHE A 193 46.43 18.30 10.38
C PHE A 193 46.44 17.10 9.43
N ALA A 194 46.70 17.33 8.14
CA ALA A 194 46.67 16.28 7.12
C ALA A 194 47.70 15.18 7.41
N ARG A 195 48.92 15.58 7.82
CA ARG A 195 49.97 14.64 8.25
C ARG A 195 49.53 13.84 9.47
N ARG A 196 48.97 14.48 10.51
CA ARG A 196 48.50 13.80 11.71
C ARG A 196 47.38 12.79 11.42
N LEU A 197 46.41 13.17 10.59
CA LEU A 197 45.33 12.27 10.16
C LEU A 197 45.89 11.07 9.38
N GLN A 198 46.86 11.30 8.51
CA GLN A 198 47.50 10.23 7.74
C GLN A 198 48.29 9.27 8.64
N THR A 199 49.08 9.79 9.58
CA THR A 199 49.78 8.98 10.58
C THR A 199 48.79 8.15 11.42
N PHE A 200 47.67 8.74 11.82
CA PHE A 200 46.62 8.03 12.56
C PHE A 200 46.00 6.89 11.76
N ARG A 201 45.67 7.12 10.48
CA ARG A 201 45.13 6.10 9.58
C ARG A 201 46.12 4.96 9.34
N GLN A 202 47.41 5.26 9.27
CA GLN A 202 48.47 4.26 9.13
C GLN A 202 48.62 3.41 10.40
N ALA A 203 48.53 4.03 11.58
CA ALA A 203 48.57 3.31 12.86
C ALA A 203 47.31 2.47 13.11
N ASN A 204 46.15 2.91 12.60
CA ASN A 204 44.85 2.28 12.87
C ASN A 204 44.11 1.89 11.57
N PRO A 205 44.66 0.94 10.76
CA PRO A 205 44.10 0.60 9.45
C PRO A 205 42.74 -0.11 9.53
N HIS A 206 42.37 -0.63 10.69
CA HIS A 206 41.10 -1.32 10.93
C HIS A 206 39.91 -0.34 11.12
N LEU A 207 40.18 0.95 11.33
CA LEU A 207 39.14 1.97 11.56
C LEU A 207 38.64 2.57 10.24
N SER A 208 37.32 2.54 10.03
CA SER A 208 36.68 3.14 8.86
C SER A 208 36.35 4.62 9.09
N LEU A 209 37.30 5.51 8.81
CA LEU A 209 37.20 6.95 9.06
C LEU A 209 36.87 7.77 7.81
N THR A 210 35.70 8.41 7.80
CA THR A 210 35.33 9.41 6.79
C THR A 210 35.55 10.81 7.34
N VAL A 211 36.28 11.66 6.62
CA VAL A 211 36.53 13.05 7.03
C VAL A 211 35.85 14.00 6.04
N MET A 212 35.08 14.94 6.58
CA MET A 212 34.33 15.94 5.82
C MET A 212 34.75 17.34 6.25
N TYR A 213 35.14 18.16 5.27
CA TYR A 213 35.41 19.58 5.45
C TYR A 213 34.23 20.37 4.92
N CYS A 214 33.55 21.09 5.80
CA CYS A 214 32.23 21.67 5.54
C CYS A 214 32.34 23.18 5.33
N ASP A 215 31.68 23.69 4.31
CA ASP A 215 31.42 25.12 4.06
C ASP A 215 30.01 25.26 3.51
N ASP A 216 29.76 24.66 2.34
CA ASP A 216 28.40 24.46 1.79
C ASP A 216 27.93 23.05 2.13
N LEU A 217 27.22 22.94 3.25
CA LEU A 217 26.88 21.65 3.83
C LEU A 217 26.07 20.76 2.88
N ALA A 218 25.17 21.31 2.06
CA ALA A 218 24.36 20.51 1.14
C ALA A 218 25.21 19.94 -0.01
N ALA A 219 26.12 20.76 -0.56
CA ALA A 219 27.02 20.34 -1.62
C ALA A 219 28.06 19.32 -1.11
N ASP A 220 28.65 19.58 0.06
CA ASP A 220 29.69 18.74 0.67
C ASP A 220 29.12 17.36 1.08
N LEU A 221 27.93 17.34 1.69
CA LEU A 221 27.22 16.10 2.00
C LEU A 221 26.92 15.30 0.75
N ALA A 222 26.52 15.96 -0.33
CA ALA A 222 26.23 15.28 -1.57
C ALA A 222 27.46 14.75 -2.30
N ALA A 223 28.60 15.43 -2.18
CA ALA A 223 29.85 14.99 -2.77
C ALA A 223 30.38 13.71 -2.09
N LEU A 224 30.28 13.66 -0.75
CA LEU A 224 30.71 12.49 0.04
C LEU A 224 29.67 11.37 0.05
N PHE A 225 28.38 11.73 0.09
CA PHE A 225 27.27 10.80 0.17
C PHE A 225 26.22 11.16 -0.88
N PRO A 226 26.37 10.71 -2.15
CA PRO A 226 25.43 11.03 -3.23
C PRO A 226 23.98 10.64 -2.90
N ARG A 227 23.83 9.60 -2.08
CA ARG A 227 22.56 9.08 -1.57
C ARG A 227 21.83 10.05 -0.62
N CYS A 228 22.51 11.05 -0.05
CA CYS A 228 21.89 12.07 0.80
C CYS A 228 21.00 13.04 0.03
N ARG A 229 21.26 13.27 -1.27
CA ARG A 229 20.46 14.19 -2.10
C ARG A 229 19.01 13.75 -2.25
N VAL A 230 18.75 12.45 -2.06
CA VAL A 230 17.44 11.83 -2.26
C VAL A 230 16.66 11.86 -0.94
N TYR A 231 15.49 12.46 -0.96
CA TYR A 231 14.53 12.49 0.12
C TYR A 231 13.74 11.18 0.21
N ARG A 232 14.15 10.31 1.14
CA ARG A 232 13.70 8.91 1.20
C ARG A 232 12.36 8.65 1.91
N HIS A 233 11.66 9.70 2.32
CA HIS A 233 10.50 9.55 3.21
C HIS A 233 9.20 9.60 2.42
N TRP A 234 8.67 8.42 2.09
CA TRP A 234 7.41 8.27 1.37
C TRP A 234 6.19 8.38 2.28
N ASN A 235 5.12 8.98 1.75
CA ASN A 235 3.81 9.04 2.40
C ASN A 235 3.09 7.69 2.32
N ARG A 236 3.46 6.76 3.22
CA ARG A 236 2.90 5.41 3.28
C ARG A 236 1.37 5.37 3.33
N ARG A 237 0.73 6.35 3.98
CA ARG A 237 -0.74 6.44 4.05
C ARG A 237 -1.37 6.67 2.68
N LEU A 238 -0.76 7.53 1.88
CA LEU A 238 -1.27 7.85 0.56
C LEU A 238 -1.01 6.70 -0.42
N LEU A 239 0.18 6.09 -0.37
CA LEU A 239 0.49 4.89 -1.16
C LEU A 239 -0.46 3.73 -0.82
N GLY A 240 -0.71 3.50 0.47
CA GLY A 240 -1.70 2.50 0.91
C GLY A 240 -3.12 2.83 0.47
N GLY A 241 -3.50 4.11 0.50
CA GLY A 241 -4.78 4.59 0.00
C GLY A 241 -4.97 4.36 -1.50
N MET A 242 -3.94 4.61 -2.31
CA MET A 242 -3.98 4.33 -3.75
C MET A 242 -4.10 2.83 -4.04
N ALA A 243 -3.36 1.98 -3.32
CA ALA A 243 -3.48 0.54 -3.45
C ALA A 243 -4.89 0.05 -3.10
N LEU A 244 -5.48 0.56 -2.02
CA LEU A 244 -6.84 0.25 -1.63
C LEU A 244 -7.86 0.70 -2.69
N ALA A 245 -7.71 1.92 -3.21
CA ALA A 245 -8.59 2.44 -4.26
C ALA A 245 -8.52 1.59 -5.53
N ALA A 246 -7.32 1.16 -5.95
CA ALA A 246 -7.14 0.27 -7.09
C ALA A 246 -7.80 -1.09 -6.86
N LEU A 247 -7.68 -1.67 -5.66
CA LEU A 247 -8.37 -2.90 -5.30
C LEU A 247 -9.90 -2.74 -5.35
N LEU A 248 -10.43 -1.67 -4.78
CA LEU A 248 -11.87 -1.39 -4.81
C LEU A 248 -12.37 -1.21 -6.26
N ALA A 249 -11.64 -0.46 -7.08
CA ALA A 249 -11.98 -0.29 -8.50
C ALA A 249 -11.94 -1.62 -9.27
N ALA A 250 -10.92 -2.44 -9.05
CA ALA A 250 -10.82 -3.76 -9.65
C ALA A 250 -11.99 -4.66 -9.23
N THR A 251 -12.35 -4.69 -7.95
CA THR A 251 -13.50 -5.47 -7.47
C THR A 251 -14.82 -4.98 -8.05
N ALA A 252 -15.05 -3.66 -8.14
CA ALA A 252 -16.24 -3.09 -8.75
C ALA A 252 -16.34 -3.45 -10.24
N TRP A 253 -15.23 -3.36 -10.98
CA TRP A 253 -15.15 -3.76 -12.38
C TRP A 253 -15.40 -5.26 -12.57
N GLN A 254 -15.02 -6.10 -11.61
CA GLN A 254 -15.32 -7.54 -11.63
C GLN A 254 -16.81 -7.84 -11.47
N PHE A 255 -17.53 -7.06 -10.65
CA PHE A 255 -18.98 -7.23 -10.53
C PHE A 255 -19.74 -6.83 -11.79
N GLN A 256 -19.17 -5.96 -12.63
CA GLN A 256 -19.75 -5.52 -13.90
C GLN A 256 -19.45 -6.44 -15.09
N GLN A 257 -18.65 -7.50 -14.92
CA GLN A 257 -18.38 -8.44 -16.01
C GLN A 257 -19.66 -9.10 -16.53
N PRO A 258 -19.77 -9.49 -17.80
CA PRO A 258 -20.97 -10.15 -18.30
C PRO A 258 -21.13 -11.55 -17.68
N LEU A 259 -22.38 -11.98 -17.50
CA LEU A 259 -22.75 -13.32 -17.02
C LEU A 259 -23.66 -13.97 -18.07
N TYR A 260 -23.19 -15.01 -18.73
CA TYR A 260 -23.93 -15.68 -19.80
C TYR A 260 -24.51 -17.00 -19.32
N LEU A 261 -25.79 -17.23 -19.63
CA LEU A 261 -26.46 -18.50 -19.38
C LEU A 261 -26.77 -19.18 -20.70
N ASN A 262 -26.57 -20.50 -20.74
CA ASN A 262 -26.95 -21.34 -21.87
C ASN A 262 -27.58 -22.64 -21.36
N TRP A 263 -28.46 -23.24 -22.15
CA TRP A 263 -28.94 -24.59 -21.87
C TRP A 263 -27.87 -25.65 -22.20
N GLY A 264 -26.98 -25.37 -23.16
CA GLY A 264 -25.86 -26.24 -23.53
C GLY A 264 -24.49 -25.79 -23.00
N ALA A 265 -23.57 -26.73 -22.82
CA ALA A 265 -22.20 -26.48 -22.34
C ALA A 265 -21.31 -25.73 -23.36
N SER A 266 -21.60 -25.88 -24.65
CA SER A 266 -20.85 -25.31 -25.78
C SER A 266 -21.80 -24.93 -26.92
N SER A 267 -21.32 -24.14 -27.88
CA SER A 267 -22.05 -23.81 -29.12
C SER A 267 -22.38 -25.04 -29.98
N SER A 268 -21.72 -26.17 -29.74
CA SER A 268 -21.94 -27.46 -30.41
C SER A 268 -22.87 -28.42 -29.65
N ALA A 269 -23.18 -28.14 -28.38
CA ALA A 269 -24.13 -28.92 -27.60
C ALA A 269 -25.57 -28.49 -27.92
N LEU A 270 -26.53 -29.41 -27.77
CA LEU A 270 -27.95 -29.07 -27.86
C LEU A 270 -28.30 -27.97 -26.86
N ASN A 271 -28.50 -26.75 -27.34
CA ASN A 271 -28.89 -25.61 -26.52
C ASN A 271 -30.40 -25.61 -26.23
N ARG A 272 -30.92 -26.75 -25.77
CA ARG A 272 -32.32 -26.93 -25.42
C ARG A 272 -32.49 -27.96 -24.30
N PRO A 273 -33.55 -27.84 -23.49
CA PRO A 273 -33.97 -28.89 -22.56
C PRO A 273 -34.21 -30.24 -23.25
N LEU A 274 -34.00 -31.32 -22.52
CA LEU A 274 -34.13 -32.69 -23.03
C LEU A 274 -35.42 -33.33 -22.50
N ARG A 275 -36.16 -34.00 -23.38
CA ARG A 275 -37.27 -34.88 -23.00
C ARG A 275 -36.70 -36.24 -22.58
N VAL A 276 -37.08 -36.70 -21.40
CA VAL A 276 -36.76 -38.03 -20.89
C VAL A 276 -38.02 -38.70 -20.35
N GLN A 277 -38.07 -40.02 -20.46
CA GLN A 277 -39.14 -40.82 -19.90
C GLN A 277 -38.55 -41.77 -18.87
N ARG A 278 -39.21 -41.87 -17.72
CA ARG A 278 -38.86 -42.84 -16.69
C ARG A 278 -39.44 -44.20 -17.06
N LEU A 279 -38.57 -45.16 -17.30
CA LEU A 279 -38.93 -46.55 -17.57
C LEU A 279 -39.43 -47.23 -16.27
N ALA A 280 -40.10 -48.37 -16.41
CA ALA A 280 -40.67 -49.11 -15.27
C ALA A 280 -39.61 -49.60 -14.26
N ASP A 281 -38.34 -49.72 -14.70
CA ASP A 281 -37.17 -50.02 -13.87
C ASP A 281 -36.58 -48.79 -13.16
N GLY A 282 -37.17 -47.61 -13.35
CA GLY A 282 -36.74 -46.34 -12.78
C GLY A 282 -35.62 -45.63 -13.56
N THR A 283 -35.14 -46.19 -14.66
CA THR A 283 -34.09 -45.55 -15.49
C THR A 283 -34.68 -44.44 -16.35
N LEU A 284 -33.90 -43.38 -16.60
CA LEU A 284 -34.29 -42.27 -17.47
C LEU A 284 -33.77 -42.51 -18.89
N GLN A 285 -34.68 -42.59 -19.85
CA GLN A 285 -34.35 -42.74 -21.26
C GLN A 285 -34.67 -41.46 -22.02
N SER A 286 -33.71 -40.92 -22.78
CA SER A 286 -33.97 -39.77 -23.65
C SER A 286 -34.91 -40.17 -24.79
N ARG A 287 -35.92 -39.33 -25.03
CA ARG A 287 -36.93 -39.51 -26.08
C ARG A 287 -36.90 -38.30 -27.03
N PRO A 288 -37.19 -38.51 -28.32
CA PRO A 288 -37.47 -37.38 -29.21
C PRO A 288 -38.72 -36.63 -28.72
N LEU A 289 -38.83 -35.35 -29.07
CA LEU A 289 -40.04 -34.56 -28.82
C LEU A 289 -41.24 -35.21 -29.52
N CYS A 290 -42.46 -34.99 -29.00
CA CYS A 290 -43.66 -35.47 -29.69
C CYS A 290 -43.72 -34.88 -31.11
N ALA A 291 -44.24 -35.64 -32.09
CA ALA A 291 -44.45 -35.15 -33.43
C ALA A 291 -45.33 -33.88 -33.43
N ASP A 292 -44.90 -32.87 -34.18
CA ASP A 292 -45.49 -31.54 -34.17
C ASP A 292 -46.95 -31.57 -34.66
N SER A 293 -47.90 -31.20 -33.80
CA SER A 293 -49.27 -30.90 -34.27
C SER A 293 -49.38 -29.52 -34.94
N THR A 294 -48.38 -28.66 -34.77
CA THR A 294 -48.27 -27.29 -35.33
C THR A 294 -46.79 -26.89 -35.42
N PRO A 295 -46.33 -26.25 -36.51
CA PRO A 295 -44.92 -25.88 -36.69
C PRO A 295 -44.47 -24.81 -35.67
N GLY A 296 -43.32 -25.04 -35.03
CA GLY A 296 -42.52 -23.98 -34.39
C GLY A 296 -42.27 -24.08 -32.88
N GLU A 297 -43.00 -24.94 -32.13
CA GLU A 297 -42.82 -25.09 -30.68
C GLU A 297 -42.66 -26.57 -30.28
N PRO A 298 -41.66 -26.92 -29.46
CA PRO A 298 -41.44 -28.29 -29.01
C PRO A 298 -42.59 -28.77 -28.12
N VAL A 299 -43.07 -30.00 -28.36
CA VAL A 299 -44.23 -30.60 -27.67
C VAL A 299 -43.79 -31.71 -26.72
N PHE A 300 -44.34 -31.70 -25.51
CA PHE A 300 -44.14 -32.70 -24.45
C PHE A 300 -45.50 -33.26 -24.02
N ALA A 301 -45.52 -34.51 -23.54
CA ALA A 301 -46.72 -35.16 -23.01
C ALA A 301 -46.76 -35.12 -21.47
N TRP A 302 -47.95 -35.28 -20.89
CA TRP A 302 -48.09 -35.44 -19.45
C TRP A 302 -47.32 -36.65 -18.93
N GLY A 303 -46.67 -36.48 -17.78
CA GLY A 303 -45.89 -37.55 -17.16
C GLY A 303 -44.48 -37.71 -17.73
N ASP A 304 -44.14 -37.02 -18.81
CA ASP A 304 -42.75 -36.87 -19.25
C ASP A 304 -41.93 -36.11 -18.20
N GLU A 305 -40.63 -36.37 -18.18
CA GLU A 305 -39.66 -35.59 -17.43
C GLU A 305 -38.83 -34.71 -18.38
N MET A 306 -38.62 -33.46 -17.99
CA MET A 306 -37.80 -32.51 -18.72
C MET A 306 -36.52 -32.25 -17.93
N VAL A 307 -35.38 -32.58 -18.53
CA VAL A 307 -34.07 -32.25 -17.97
C VAL A 307 -33.68 -30.86 -18.44
N LEU A 308 -33.44 -29.97 -17.47
CA LEU A 308 -33.09 -28.57 -17.66
C LEU A 308 -31.61 -28.36 -17.28
N PRO A 309 -30.66 -28.63 -18.17
CA PRO A 309 -29.26 -28.29 -17.97
C PRO A 309 -29.08 -26.78 -18.11
N VAL A 310 -28.49 -26.11 -17.11
CA VAL A 310 -28.13 -24.70 -17.15
C VAL A 310 -26.64 -24.57 -16.95
N HIS A 311 -25.97 -23.98 -17.93
CA HIS A 311 -24.54 -23.68 -17.90
C HIS A 311 -24.35 -22.19 -17.70
N VAL A 312 -23.52 -21.86 -16.71
CA VAL A 312 -23.18 -20.47 -16.39
C VAL A 312 -21.74 -20.20 -16.79
N GLN A 313 -21.55 -19.24 -17.70
CA GLN A 313 -20.25 -18.72 -18.07
C GLN A 313 -20.06 -17.37 -17.37
N ASP A 314 -19.22 -17.39 -16.34
CA ASP A 314 -18.83 -16.22 -15.57
C ASP A 314 -17.40 -15.80 -15.93
N ALA A 315 -17.25 -14.62 -16.56
CA ALA A 315 -15.94 -14.04 -16.87
C ALA A 315 -15.21 -13.47 -15.65
N SER A 316 -15.88 -13.42 -14.48
CA SER A 316 -15.29 -12.93 -13.24
C SER A 316 -14.37 -13.95 -12.59
N TRP A 317 -13.17 -13.52 -12.20
CA TRP A 317 -12.27 -14.35 -11.38
C TRP A 317 -12.76 -14.48 -9.94
N LEU A 318 -13.72 -13.65 -9.50
CA LEU A 318 -14.35 -13.73 -8.19
C LEU A 318 -15.43 -14.82 -8.09
N SER A 319 -15.77 -15.48 -9.19
CA SER A 319 -16.80 -16.55 -9.25
C SER A 319 -16.55 -17.70 -8.27
N ALA A 320 -15.29 -17.97 -7.92
CA ALA A 320 -14.94 -18.99 -6.92
C ALA A 320 -15.32 -18.59 -5.49
N VAL A 321 -15.33 -17.29 -5.19
CA VAL A 321 -15.64 -16.76 -3.85
C VAL A 321 -17.11 -16.38 -3.75
N PHE A 322 -17.67 -15.84 -4.83
CA PHE A 322 -19.06 -15.43 -4.94
C PHE A 322 -19.71 -16.14 -6.13
N PRO A 323 -20.07 -17.42 -5.99
CA PRO A 323 -20.68 -18.16 -7.09
C PRO A 323 -22.01 -17.51 -7.48
N PRO A 324 -22.35 -17.50 -8.78
CA PRO A 324 -23.64 -17.01 -9.24
C PRO A 324 -24.75 -17.90 -8.67
N GLN A 325 -25.83 -17.27 -8.22
CA GLN A 325 -27.04 -17.98 -7.84
C GLN A 325 -27.97 -18.09 -9.03
N VAL A 326 -28.53 -19.27 -9.24
CA VAL A 326 -29.38 -19.57 -10.38
C VAL A 326 -30.75 -20.01 -9.87
N ALA A 327 -31.81 -19.52 -10.50
CA ALA A 327 -33.16 -19.99 -10.28
C ALA A 327 -33.84 -20.33 -11.59
N LEU A 328 -34.71 -21.33 -11.54
CA LEU A 328 -35.57 -21.77 -12.62
C LEU A 328 -36.97 -21.22 -12.37
N VAL A 329 -37.51 -20.53 -13.36
CA VAL A 329 -38.85 -19.94 -13.33
C VAL A 329 -39.67 -20.58 -14.43
N MET A 330 -40.81 -21.17 -14.08
CA MET A 330 -41.76 -21.73 -15.02
C MET A 330 -43.08 -20.97 -14.93
N VAL A 331 -43.61 -20.56 -16.09
CA VAL A 331 -44.87 -19.82 -16.20
C VAL A 331 -45.71 -20.45 -17.31
N GLY A 332 -46.93 -20.87 -16.97
CA GLY A 332 -47.93 -21.32 -17.93
C GLY A 332 -48.84 -20.20 -18.42
N GLU A 333 -49.56 -20.48 -19.50
CA GLU A 333 -50.56 -19.56 -20.08
C GLU A 333 -51.71 -19.24 -19.12
N GLU A 334 -52.23 -20.26 -18.43
CA GLU A 334 -53.32 -20.13 -17.46
C GLU A 334 -52.90 -20.58 -16.06
N SER A 335 -51.87 -21.44 -15.94
CA SER A 335 -51.36 -21.85 -14.63
C SER A 335 -50.48 -20.79 -13.93
N GLY A 336 -50.22 -21.02 -12.64
CA GLY A 336 -49.42 -20.14 -11.78
C GLY A 336 -47.92 -20.13 -12.11
N VAL A 337 -47.19 -19.26 -11.42
CA VAL A 337 -45.73 -19.19 -11.49
C VAL A 337 -45.13 -20.23 -10.54
N ARG A 338 -44.08 -20.93 -10.98
CA ARG A 338 -43.26 -21.79 -10.13
C ARG A 338 -41.81 -21.31 -10.19
N VAL A 339 -41.18 -21.13 -9.03
CA VAL A 339 -39.79 -20.69 -8.91
C VAL A 339 -39.01 -21.65 -8.03
N GLU A 340 -37.92 -22.19 -8.57
CA GLU A 340 -37.02 -23.12 -7.88
C GLU A 340 -35.59 -22.60 -7.91
N ASN A 341 -34.92 -22.60 -6.77
CA ASN A 341 -33.49 -22.28 -6.72
C ASN A 341 -32.71 -23.53 -7.11
N LEU A 342 -31.70 -23.36 -7.96
CA LEU A 342 -30.86 -24.46 -8.40
C LEU A 342 -29.59 -24.53 -7.58
N GLU A 343 -29.27 -25.75 -7.14
CA GLU A 343 -28.00 -26.04 -6.51
C GLU A 343 -26.94 -26.38 -7.58
N PRO A 344 -25.69 -25.95 -7.40
CA PRO A 344 -24.62 -26.27 -8.33
C PRO A 344 -24.34 -27.78 -8.30
N ALA A 345 -24.19 -28.39 -9.47
CA ALA A 345 -23.66 -29.75 -9.58
C ALA A 345 -22.19 -29.79 -9.07
N ALA A 346 -21.65 -30.98 -8.81
CA ALA A 346 -20.33 -31.18 -8.21
C ALA A 346 -19.15 -30.43 -8.90
N THR A 347 -19.31 -30.02 -10.15
CA THR A 347 -18.33 -29.25 -10.94
C THR A 347 -18.52 -27.73 -10.89
N GLY A 348 -19.55 -27.22 -10.20
CA GLY A 348 -19.76 -25.80 -9.86
C GLY A 348 -20.21 -24.87 -10.99
N ARG A 349 -20.13 -25.29 -12.27
CA ARG A 349 -20.49 -24.47 -13.46
C ARG A 349 -21.71 -24.98 -14.23
N HIS A 350 -22.27 -26.07 -13.74
CA HIS A 350 -23.43 -26.73 -14.30
C HIS A 350 -24.49 -26.85 -13.21
N TYR A 351 -25.71 -26.54 -13.57
CA TYR A 351 -26.89 -26.69 -12.74
C TYR A 351 -27.84 -27.57 -13.52
N GLN A 352 -28.48 -28.52 -12.85
CA GLN A 352 -29.39 -29.44 -13.52
C GLN A 352 -30.60 -29.66 -12.61
N GLN A 353 -31.78 -29.54 -13.20
CA GLN A 353 -33.03 -29.95 -12.56
C GLN A 353 -33.78 -30.88 -13.50
N ILE A 354 -34.38 -31.91 -12.93
CA ILE A 354 -35.28 -32.81 -13.64
C ILE A 354 -36.68 -32.47 -13.19
N TYR A 355 -37.50 -32.02 -14.13
CA TYR A 355 -38.83 -31.52 -13.83
C TYR A 355 -39.89 -32.43 -14.45
N ARG A 356 -40.81 -32.93 -13.62
CA ARG A 356 -41.93 -33.75 -14.10
C ARG A 356 -43.03 -32.84 -14.63
N LEU A 357 -43.48 -33.10 -15.86
CA LEU A 357 -44.49 -32.29 -16.52
C LEU A 357 -45.89 -32.76 -16.11
N GLU A 358 -46.62 -31.87 -15.43
CA GLU A 358 -47.94 -32.11 -14.86
C GLU A 358 -49.00 -31.28 -15.60
N PRO A 359 -50.27 -31.70 -15.60
CA PRO A 359 -51.38 -30.91 -16.14
C PRO A 359 -51.44 -29.49 -15.56
N PRO A 360 -52.03 -28.50 -16.27
CA PRO A 360 -52.87 -28.63 -17.48
C PRO A 360 -52.11 -28.69 -18.82
N ALA A 361 -52.81 -29.04 -19.90
CA ALA A 361 -52.27 -29.00 -21.27
C ALA A 361 -52.34 -27.57 -21.83
N GLU A 362 -51.23 -26.85 -21.76
CA GLU A 362 -51.11 -25.45 -22.19
C GLU A 362 -49.68 -25.15 -22.67
N ARG A 363 -49.41 -23.92 -23.12
CA ARG A 363 -48.03 -23.49 -23.36
C ARG A 363 -47.35 -23.04 -22.07
N TYR A 364 -46.05 -23.24 -22.03
CA TYR A 364 -45.18 -22.84 -20.93
C TYR A 364 -43.95 -22.11 -21.45
N VAL A 365 -43.47 -21.18 -20.65
CA VAL A 365 -42.08 -20.70 -20.74
C VAL A 365 -41.35 -21.13 -19.49
N VAL A 366 -40.16 -21.68 -19.70
CA VAL A 366 -39.20 -21.96 -18.64
C VAL A 366 -37.97 -21.07 -18.84
N MET A 367 -37.55 -20.40 -17.78
CA MET A 367 -36.43 -19.46 -17.79
C MET A 367 -35.47 -19.78 -16.67
N ALA A 368 -34.20 -19.91 -17.00
CA ALA A 368 -33.15 -19.86 -16.00
C ALA A 368 -32.69 -18.41 -15.84
N VAL A 369 -32.64 -17.92 -14.61
CA VAL A 369 -32.16 -16.58 -14.26
C VAL A 369 -30.96 -16.69 -13.34
N ALA A 370 -29.96 -15.84 -13.51
CA ALA A 370 -28.80 -15.81 -12.62
C ALA A 370 -28.45 -14.41 -12.12
N ARG A 371 -27.87 -14.37 -10.92
CA ARG A 371 -27.40 -13.15 -10.25
C ARG A 371 -26.11 -13.41 -9.48
N ARG A 372 -25.19 -12.44 -9.48
CA ARG A 372 -23.99 -12.46 -8.62
C ARG A 372 -24.25 -11.84 -7.25
N ALA A 373 -23.59 -12.38 -6.22
CA ALA A 373 -23.40 -11.85 -4.86
C ALA A 373 -24.64 -11.63 -3.98
N LEU A 374 -25.83 -11.46 -4.54
CA LEU A 374 -27.07 -11.27 -3.79
C LEU A 374 -27.92 -12.53 -3.84
N PRO A 375 -28.50 -12.94 -2.70
CA PRO A 375 -29.33 -14.12 -2.67
C PRO A 375 -30.56 -13.93 -3.56
N LEU A 376 -30.84 -14.95 -4.37
CA LEU A 376 -32.04 -15.01 -5.19
C LEU A 376 -33.15 -15.65 -4.35
N ASP A 377 -33.99 -14.82 -3.74
CA ASP A 377 -35.12 -15.25 -2.93
C ASP A 377 -36.28 -15.68 -3.84
N LYS A 378 -36.49 -17.01 -3.93
CA LYS A 378 -37.56 -17.60 -4.72
C LYS A 378 -38.95 -17.10 -4.33
N GLY A 379 -39.20 -16.86 -3.04
CA GLY A 379 -40.49 -16.41 -2.54
C GLY A 379 -40.75 -14.94 -2.86
N ALA A 380 -39.71 -14.11 -2.82
CA ALA A 380 -39.80 -12.72 -3.28
C ALA A 380 -40.00 -12.65 -4.81
N LEU A 381 -39.28 -13.47 -5.58
CA LEU A 381 -39.39 -13.51 -7.03
C LEU A 381 -40.77 -14.02 -7.48
N ASN A 382 -41.27 -15.10 -6.88
CA ASN A 382 -42.59 -15.65 -7.17
C ASN A 382 -43.69 -14.60 -6.93
N ARG A 383 -43.70 -13.97 -5.75
CA ARG A 383 -44.67 -12.90 -5.42
C ARG A 383 -44.55 -11.66 -6.30
N ALA A 384 -43.36 -11.37 -6.81
CA ALA A 384 -43.16 -10.25 -7.72
C ALA A 384 -43.72 -10.55 -9.13
N LEU A 385 -43.51 -11.78 -9.61
CA LEU A 385 -44.07 -12.25 -10.88
C LEU A 385 -45.58 -12.41 -10.80
N ASP A 386 -46.13 -13.05 -9.76
CA ASP A 386 -47.58 -13.21 -9.58
C ASP A 386 -48.29 -11.86 -9.58
N ARG A 387 -47.73 -10.84 -8.92
CA ARG A 387 -48.27 -9.47 -8.94
C ARG A 387 -48.15 -8.81 -10.31
N HIS A 388 -47.05 -9.05 -11.03
CA HIS A 388 -46.84 -8.44 -12.34
C HIS A 388 -47.75 -9.04 -13.41
N LEU A 389 -48.07 -10.33 -13.29
CA LEU A 389 -48.86 -11.10 -14.25
C LEU A 389 -50.36 -11.16 -13.87
N ALA A 390 -50.78 -10.50 -12.80
CA ALA A 390 -52.16 -10.52 -12.32
C ALA A 390 -53.12 -10.03 -13.41
N GLY A 391 -54.14 -10.85 -13.72
CA GLY A 391 -55.13 -10.58 -14.77
C GLY A 391 -54.64 -10.79 -16.21
N MET A 392 -53.40 -11.28 -16.41
CA MET A 392 -52.89 -11.66 -17.72
C MET A 392 -53.06 -13.17 -17.97
N HIS A 393 -53.43 -13.51 -19.20
CA HIS A 393 -53.75 -14.86 -19.66
C HIS A 393 -53.13 -15.14 -21.03
N GLY A 394 -53.03 -16.41 -21.41
CA GLY A 394 -52.49 -16.84 -22.70
C GLY A 394 -51.06 -16.38 -23.00
N ILE A 395 -50.76 -16.20 -24.29
CA ILE A 395 -49.42 -15.84 -24.79
C ILE A 395 -48.92 -14.51 -24.20
N ALA A 396 -49.83 -13.55 -23.93
CA ALA A 396 -49.47 -12.25 -23.38
C ALA A 396 -48.85 -12.37 -21.98
N ARG A 397 -49.35 -13.30 -21.16
CA ARG A 397 -48.80 -13.62 -19.83
C ARG A 397 -47.37 -14.16 -19.93
N ILE A 398 -47.14 -15.11 -20.84
CA ILE A 398 -45.82 -15.68 -21.10
C ILE A 398 -44.82 -14.61 -21.57
N ALA A 399 -45.22 -13.76 -22.52
CA ALA A 399 -44.38 -12.70 -23.03
C ALA A 399 -44.05 -11.65 -21.96
N ALA A 400 -45.02 -11.27 -21.12
CA ALA A 400 -44.83 -10.34 -20.01
C ALA A 400 -43.86 -10.90 -18.95
N ALA A 401 -43.98 -12.20 -18.63
CA ALA A 401 -43.07 -12.87 -17.71
C ALA A 401 -41.62 -12.86 -18.22
N ALA A 402 -41.43 -13.19 -19.50
CA ALA A 402 -40.13 -13.15 -20.14
C ALA A 402 -39.50 -11.75 -20.12
N GLY A 403 -40.25 -10.73 -20.55
CA GLY A 403 -39.77 -9.36 -20.54
C GLY A 403 -39.47 -8.82 -19.14
N TYR A 404 -40.23 -9.23 -18.12
CA TYR A 404 -39.96 -8.87 -16.74
C TYR A 404 -38.61 -9.39 -16.24
N LEU A 405 -38.30 -10.64 -16.56
CA LEU A 405 -37.10 -11.34 -16.11
C LEU A 405 -35.86 -10.90 -16.89
N GLU A 406 -35.94 -10.79 -18.21
CA GLU A 406 -34.84 -10.30 -19.06
C GLU A 406 -34.39 -8.88 -18.69
N LYS A 407 -35.33 -8.02 -18.27
CA LYS A 407 -35.00 -6.65 -17.84
C LYS A 407 -34.21 -6.60 -16.52
N ARG A 408 -34.30 -7.63 -15.69
CA ARG A 408 -33.78 -7.62 -14.31
C ARG A 408 -32.65 -8.60 -14.06
N TYR A 409 -32.54 -9.65 -14.87
CA TYR A 409 -31.61 -10.75 -14.68
C TYR A 409 -30.99 -11.16 -16.00
N ASN A 410 -29.77 -11.67 -15.94
CA ASN A 410 -29.26 -12.46 -17.06
C ASN A 410 -30.06 -13.75 -17.09
N SER A 411 -30.61 -14.08 -18.26
CA SER A 411 -31.54 -15.20 -18.39
C SER A 411 -31.40 -15.92 -19.71
N VAL A 412 -31.84 -17.17 -19.72
CA VAL A 412 -32.05 -17.98 -20.93
C VAL A 412 -33.43 -18.61 -20.84
N GLN A 413 -34.17 -18.60 -21.95
CA GLN A 413 -35.55 -19.08 -22.01
C GLN A 413 -35.72 -20.27 -22.95
N PHE A 414 -36.73 -21.08 -22.68
CA PHE A 414 -37.20 -22.13 -23.56
C PHE A 414 -38.72 -22.19 -23.49
N ARG A 415 -39.38 -22.22 -24.64
CA ARG A 415 -40.84 -22.29 -24.74
C ARG A 415 -41.24 -23.67 -25.24
N PHE A 416 -42.30 -24.22 -24.68
CA PHE A 416 -42.79 -25.54 -25.05
C PHE A 416 -44.29 -25.63 -24.84
N ARG A 417 -44.90 -26.64 -25.46
CA ARG A 417 -46.31 -26.96 -25.28
C ARG A 417 -46.45 -28.30 -24.56
N LEU A 418 -47.35 -28.35 -23.58
CA LEU A 418 -47.70 -29.57 -22.89
C LEU A 418 -49.05 -30.11 -23.41
N VAL A 419 -49.10 -31.39 -23.74
CA VAL A 419 -50.31 -32.09 -24.22
C VAL A 419 -50.59 -33.33 -23.38
N ALA A 420 -51.82 -33.85 -23.45
CA ALA A 420 -52.19 -35.05 -22.69
C ALA A 420 -51.38 -36.28 -23.12
N HIS A 421 -51.30 -36.52 -24.43
CA HIS A 421 -50.57 -37.64 -25.03
C HIS A 421 -49.93 -37.17 -26.35
N CYS A 422 -48.78 -37.75 -26.74
CA CYS A 422 -48.24 -37.55 -28.08
C CYS A 422 -49.21 -38.16 -29.11
N LYS A 423 -49.30 -37.59 -30.32
CA LYS A 423 -50.24 -38.07 -31.35
C LYS A 423 -49.85 -39.40 -32.01
N ASP A 424 -48.60 -39.84 -31.84
CA ASP A 424 -47.98 -40.98 -32.55
C ASP A 424 -47.33 -42.02 -31.62
N GLU A 425 -47.66 -42.00 -30.32
CA GLU A 425 -47.34 -43.05 -29.33
C GLU A 425 -48.65 -43.70 -28.86
#